data_AF-A0A9D1TK51-F1
#
_entry.id   AF-A0A9D1TK51-F1
#
_cell.length_a   1.000
_cell.length_b   1.000
_cell.length_c   1.000
_cell.angle_alpha   90.00
_cell.angle_beta   90.00
_cell.angle_gamma   90.00
#
_symmetry.space_group_name_H-M   'P 1'
#
loop_
_entity.id
_entity.type
_entity.pdbx_description
1 polymer ?
#
loop_
_entity_poly.entity_id
_entity_poly.type
_entity_poly.pdbx_seq_one_letter_code
_entity_poly.pdbx_strand_id
1 'polypeptide(L)' 'MMKVKMNVQTMYKGDLFRAGKVYEVNSETAERWIISGIAVKFDAEV' A
#
# COMPACT_ATOMS: atom_id res chain seq x y z
N MET A 1 -10.63 -4.92 -2.70
CA MET A 1 -9.88 -3.69 -2.37
C MET A 1 -9.30 -3.88 -0.97
N MET A 2 -8.08 -3.45 -0.72
CA MET A 2 -7.36 -3.59 0.55
C MET A 2 -6.63 -2.29 0.89
N LYS A 3 -6.57 -1.95 2.18
CA LYS A 3 -5.79 -0.82 2.68
C LYS A 3 -4.38 -1.28 3.01
N VAL A 4 -3.39 -0.54 2.52
CA VAL A 4 -1.98 -0.79 2.78
C VAL A 4 -1.29 0.50 3.21
N LYS A 5 -0.36 0.39 4.17
CA LYS A 5 0.53 1.47 4.56
C LYS A 5 1.82 1.33 3.77
N MET A 6 2.19 2.36 3.02
CA MET A 6 3.38 2.34 2.19
C MET A 6 4.65 2.39 3.05
N ASN A 7 5.63 1.55 2.78
CA ASN A 7 6.95 1.62 3.40
C ASN A 7 7.85 2.63 2.66
N VAL A 8 7.68 2.72 1.33
CA VAL A 8 8.46 3.59 0.45
C VAL A 8 7.56 4.53 -0.35
N GLN A 9 8.12 5.64 -0.84
CA GLN A 9 7.41 6.50 -1.78
C GLN A 9 7.50 5.90 -3.20
N THR A 10 6.37 5.78 -3.89
CA THR A 10 6.32 5.27 -5.27
C THR A 10 5.24 5.98 -6.08
N MET A 11 5.37 5.95 -7.40
CA MET A 11 4.32 6.37 -8.33
C MET A 11 3.48 5.16 -8.71
N TYR A 12 2.16 5.26 -8.60
CA TYR A 12 1.24 4.21 -9.01
C TYR A 12 0.07 4.81 -9.78
N LYS A 13 -0.13 4.37 -11.03
CA LYS A 13 -1.22 4.84 -11.92
C LYS A 13 -1.29 6.36 -12.10
N GLY A 14 -0.16 7.05 -12.00
CA GLY A 14 -0.09 8.51 -12.13
C GLY A 14 -0.19 9.27 -10.80
N ASP A 15 -0.49 8.58 -9.70
CA ASP A 15 -0.57 9.16 -8.36
C ASP A 15 0.70 8.90 -7.55
N LEU A 16 1.07 9.87 -6.70
CA LEU A 16 2.20 9.76 -5.80
C LEU A 16 1.76 9.14 -4.46
N PHE A 17 2.20 7.91 -4.22
CA PHE A 17 1.99 7.19 -2.98
C PHE A 17 3.16 7.48 -2.04
N ARG A 18 2.91 8.21 -0.95
CA ARG A 18 3.94 8.64 -0.01
C ARG A 18 4.20 7.58 1.06
N ALA A 19 5.48 7.42 1.42
CA ALA A 19 5.88 6.55 2.53
C ALA A 19 5.15 6.93 3.83
N GLY A 20 4.75 5.93 4.60
CA GLY A 20 4.02 6.07 5.86
C GLY A 20 2.53 6.41 5.73
N LYS A 21 2.04 6.72 4.52
CA LYS A 21 0.61 6.97 4.28
C LYS A 21 -0.12 5.68 3.92
N VAL A 22 -1.42 5.68 4.22
CA VAL A 22 -2.32 4.55 3.96
C VAL A 22 -3.10 4.85 2.68
N TYR A 23 -3.14 3.87 1.79
CA TYR A 23 -3.89 3.94 0.55
C TYR A 23 -4.72 2.68 0.36
N GLU A 24 -5.82 2.81 -0.37
CA GLU A 24 -6.67 1.69 -0.77
C GLU A 24 -6.36 1.32 -2.22
N VAL A 25 -5.98 0.07 -2.44
CA VAL A 25 -5.65 -0.49 -3.76
C VAL A 25 -6.37 -1.83 -3.96
N ASN A 26 -6.31 -2.39 -5.16
CA ASN A 26 -6.87 -3.73 -5.37
C ASN A 26 -6.07 -4.79 -4.59
N SER A 27 -6.72 -5.91 -4.28
CA SER A 27 -6.13 -6.94 -3.41
C SER A 27 -4.88 -7.56 -4.02
N GLU A 28 -4.88 -7.81 -5.34
CA GLU A 28 -3.71 -8.35 -6.07
C GLU A 28 -2.46 -7.45 -5.96
N THR A 29 -2.63 -6.13 -6.13
CA THR A 29 -1.52 -5.17 -6.01
C THR A 29 -1.06 -5.07 -4.56
N ALA A 30 -2.00 -5.03 -3.61
CA ALA A 30 -1.69 -5.01 -2.19
C ALA A 30 -0.84 -6.23 -1.78
N GLU A 31 -1.26 -7.43 -2.17
CA GLU A 31 -0.54 -8.67 -1.88
C GLU A 31 0.88 -8.65 -2.47
N ARG A 32 1.05 -8.24 -3.73
CA ARG A 32 2.38 -8.11 -4.36
C ARG A 32 3.27 -7.12 -3.61
N TRP A 33 2.71 -5.99 -3.18
CA TRP A 33 3.46 -4.97 -2.45
C TRP A 33 3.85 -5.44 -1.05
N ILE A 34 2.99 -6.21 -0.39
CA ILE A 34 3.27 -6.79 0.93
C ILE A 34 4.38 -7.83 0.81
N ILE A 35 4.29 -8.76 -0.14
CA ILE A 35 5.31 -9.80 -0.37
C ILE A 35 6.66 -9.16 -0.74
N SER A 36 6.65 -8.11 -1.56
CA SER A 36 7.86 -7.40 -1.98
C SER A 36 8.39 -6.40 -0.95
N GLY A 37 7.70 -6.21 0.19
CA GLY A 37 8.10 -5.27 1.24
C GLY A 37 7.90 -3.78 0.93
N ILE A 38 7.18 -3.45 -0.17
CA ILE A 38 6.86 -2.07 -0.58
C ILE A 38 5.82 -1.44 0.34
N ALA A 39 4.90 -2.24 0.87
CA ALA A 39 3.84 -1.81 1.76
C ALA A 39 3.56 -2.88 2.83
N VAL A 40 2.84 -2.53 3.87
CA VAL A 40 2.33 -3.46 4.88
C VAL A 40 0.81 -3.40 4.91
N LYS A 41 0.16 -4.53 5.24
CA LYS A 41 -1.29 -4.58 5.44
C LYS A 41 -1.67 -3.58 6.53
N PHE A 42 -2.66 -2.73 6.25
CA PHE A 42 -3.20 -1.81 7.23
C PHE A 42 -4.51 -2.38 7.77
N ASP A 43 -4.43 -3.14 8.87
CA ASP A 43 -5.59 -3.48 9.67
C ASP A 43 -5.89 -2.26 10.56
N ALA A 44 -6.98 -1.57 10.23
CA ALA A 44 -7.55 -0.55 11.09
C ALA A 44 -8.28 -1.25 12.25
N GLU A 45 -7.53 -1.94 13.11
CA GLU A 45 -8.03 -2.35 14.40
C GLU A 45 -7.85 -1.16 15.35
N VAL A 46 -8.96 -0.45 15.58
CA VAL A 46 -9.13 0.44 16.73
C VAL A 46 -9.81 -0.38 17.82
#